data_AF-A0A5E4M0T6-F1
#
_entry.id   AF-A0A5E4M0T6-F1
#
_cell.length_a   1.000
_cell.length_b   1.000
_cell.length_c   1.000
_cell.angle_alpha   90.00
_cell.angle_beta   90.00
_cell.angle_gamma   90.00
#
_symmetry.space_group_name_H-M   'P 1'
#
loop_
_entity.id
_entity.type
_entity.pdbx_description
1 polymer ?
#
loop_
_entity_poly.entity_id
_entity_poly.type
_entity_poly.pdbx_seq_one_letter_code
_entity_poly.pdbx_strand_id
1 'polypeptide(L)'
;MSLLFNKCCLRCSNVHNYFKFTALYSTQTHFGFQTVDEADKSKKVHQVFKNVADSYDVMNDVMSCGIHRLWKDELMKTLDPSPRTRLLDVAGGTGDIAFRYLNYISDMKGDGHVTIADINGSMLEEGKKRALNLKLNQDKVSWVECDAENLPMESDSYSAYTIAFGIRNVTHIDKVLDEAYRVLEPGGRFLCLEFSQVNPTALRW
;
A
#
# COMPACT_ATOMS: atom_id res chain seq x y z
N MET A 1 -7.40 -12.71 -13.51
CA MET A 1 -6.87 -11.54 -12.77
C MET A 1 -5.47 -11.92 -12.31
N SER A 2 -4.42 -11.34 -12.90
CA SER A 2 -3.03 -11.63 -12.52
C SER A 2 -2.51 -10.52 -11.61
N LEU A 3 -1.88 -10.91 -10.51
CA LEU A 3 -1.09 -9.98 -9.69
C LEU A 3 0.31 -9.90 -10.24
N LEU A 4 0.82 -8.68 -10.36
CA LEU A 4 2.20 -8.43 -10.70
C LEU A 4 2.96 -8.13 -9.41
N PHE A 5 3.97 -8.94 -9.10
CA PHE A 5 4.94 -8.63 -8.06
C PHE A 5 6.16 -8.04 -8.75
N ASN A 6 6.26 -6.71 -8.77
CA ASN A 6 7.47 -6.07 -9.25
C ASN A 6 8.45 -5.88 -8.09
N LYS A 7 9.48 -6.72 -8.06
CA LYS A 7 10.67 -6.53 -7.22
C LYS A 7 11.61 -5.59 -7.96
N CYS A 8 11.65 -4.32 -7.56
CA CYS A 8 12.55 -3.35 -8.18
C CYS A 8 13.51 -2.78 -7.13
N CYS A 9 14.81 -2.95 -7.35
CA CYS A 9 15.83 -2.14 -6.68
C CYS A 9 15.89 -0.82 -7.43
N LEU A 10 15.28 0.23 -6.88
CA LEU A 10 15.16 1.51 -7.58
C LEU A 10 16.51 2.22 -7.78
N ARG A 11 17.61 1.76 -7.16
CA ARG A 11 18.97 2.30 -7.33
C ARG A 11 19.90 1.45 -8.21
N CYS A 12 19.45 0.34 -8.77
CA CYS A 12 20.19 -0.36 -9.83
C CYS A 12 19.95 0.32 -11.19
N SER A 13 20.99 0.42 -12.01
CA SER A 13 21.12 1.29 -13.21
C SER A 13 20.13 1.06 -14.39
N ASN A 14 18.92 0.55 -14.17
CA ASN A 14 17.98 0.19 -15.24
C ASN A 14 16.48 0.40 -14.91
N VAL A 15 16.12 1.16 -13.87
CA VAL A 15 14.72 1.34 -13.44
C VAL A 15 13.82 1.97 -14.51
N HIS A 16 14.36 2.92 -15.28
CA HIS A 16 13.61 3.62 -16.33
C HIS A 16 13.11 2.70 -17.46
N ASN A 17 13.73 1.53 -17.67
CA ASN A 17 13.33 0.61 -18.73
C ASN A 17 12.31 -0.45 -18.28
N TYR A 18 12.16 -0.71 -16.98
CA TYR A 18 11.22 -1.71 -16.47
C TYR A 18 9.78 -1.19 -16.30
N PHE A 19 9.62 0.12 -16.12
CA PHE A 19 8.32 0.80 -16.11
C PHE A 19 8.01 1.42 -17.48
N LYS A 20 8.00 0.63 -18.56
CA LYS A 20 7.20 0.98 -19.74
C LYS A 20 5.73 0.68 -19.45
N PHE A 21 5.15 1.44 -18.51
CA PHE A 21 3.70 1.57 -18.43
C PHE A 21 3.31 2.41 -19.65
N THR A 22 2.64 1.81 -20.63
CA THR A 22 1.84 2.60 -21.57
C THR A 22 0.72 3.22 -20.74
N ALA A 23 0.99 4.38 -20.15
CA ALA A 23 -0.01 5.26 -19.59
C ALA A 23 -0.89 5.72 -20.76
N LEU A 24 -1.96 4.96 -21.01
CA LEU A 24 -3.09 5.46 -21.77
C LEU A 24 -3.68 6.59 -20.94
N TYR A 25 -3.26 7.82 -21.24
CA TYR A 25 -3.89 9.03 -20.73
C TYR A 25 -5.39 8.97 -21.06
N SER A 26 -6.21 8.73 -20.04
CA SER A 26 -7.64 9.00 -20.07
C SER A 26 -7.86 10.29 -19.28
N THR A 27 -8.14 11.38 -19.98
CA THR A 27 -8.36 12.72 -19.40
C THR A 27 -9.77 12.89 -18.79
N GLN A 28 -10.38 11.83 -18.25
CA GLN A 28 -11.71 11.90 -17.65
C GLN A 28 -11.85 11.01 -16.42
N THR A 29 -12.29 11.61 -15.32
CA THR A 29 -12.69 10.95 -14.08
C THR A 29 -14.18 11.20 -13.83
N HIS A 30 -14.97 10.15 -13.70
CA HIS A 30 -16.40 10.25 -13.35
C HIS A 30 -16.57 10.03 -11.85
N PHE A 31 -17.17 11.03 -11.17
CA PHE A 31 -17.60 10.95 -9.78
C PHE A 31 -19.12 10.92 -9.74
N GLY A 32 -19.68 10.03 -8.91
CA GLY A 32 -21.09 9.62 -8.91
C GLY A 32 -22.12 10.73 -9.08
N PHE A 33 -23.12 10.48 -9.92
CA PHE A 33 -24.27 11.35 -10.11
C PHE A 33 -25.26 11.17 -8.96
N GLN A 34 -25.15 11.99 -7.91
CA GLN A 34 -26.28 12.22 -7.03
C GLN A 34 -26.20 13.60 -6.35
N THR A 35 -27.21 14.41 -6.63
CA THR A 35 -27.43 15.70 -5.97
C THR A 35 -28.08 15.43 -4.60
N VAL A 36 -27.46 15.92 -3.53
CA VAL A 36 -27.95 15.74 -2.15
C VAL A 36 -28.02 17.09 -1.44
N ASP A 37 -29.06 17.30 -0.65
CA ASP A 37 -29.37 18.53 0.06
C ASP A 37 -28.31 18.90 1.13
N GLU A 38 -28.02 20.19 1.26
CA GLU A 38 -26.82 20.75 1.92
C GLU A 38 -26.82 20.53 3.44
N ALA A 39 -28.02 20.49 4.05
CA ALA A 39 -28.21 20.29 5.49
C ALA A 39 -27.99 18.84 5.97
N ASP A 40 -28.05 17.87 5.05
CA ASP A 40 -27.95 16.43 5.34
C ASP A 40 -26.58 15.83 4.98
N LYS A 41 -25.73 16.63 4.31
CA LYS A 41 -24.48 16.17 3.67
C LYS A 41 -23.43 15.73 4.70
N SER A 42 -23.22 16.47 5.79
CA SER A 42 -22.14 16.18 6.74
C SER A 42 -22.29 14.82 7.45
N LYS A 43 -23.51 14.49 7.91
CA LYS A 43 -23.80 13.23 8.60
C LYS A 43 -23.84 12.03 7.67
N LYS A 44 -24.45 12.17 6.47
CA LYS A 44 -24.48 11.11 5.46
C LYS A 44 -23.10 10.86 4.84
N VAL A 45 -22.29 11.89 4.64
CA VAL A 45 -20.92 11.74 4.13
C VAL A 45 -20.03 11.00 5.13
N HIS A 46 -20.11 11.30 6.44
CA HIS A 46 -19.40 10.53 7.46
C HIS A 46 -19.85 9.07 7.51
N GLN A 47 -21.16 8.79 7.41
CA GLN A 47 -21.66 7.41 7.37
C GLN A 47 -21.33 6.67 6.08
N VAL A 48 -21.33 7.35 4.93
CA VAL A 48 -20.89 6.76 3.66
C VAL A 48 -19.40 6.50 3.70
N PHE A 49 -18.55 7.39 4.23
CA PHE A 49 -17.12 7.08 4.37
C PHE A 49 -16.85 5.95 5.37
N LYS A 50 -17.62 5.86 6.45
CA LYS A 50 -17.51 4.76 7.43
C LYS A 50 -18.01 3.42 6.88
N ASN A 51 -19.16 3.42 6.20
CA ASN A 51 -19.71 2.23 5.57
C ASN A 51 -18.94 1.84 4.31
N VAL A 52 -18.34 2.79 3.59
CA VAL A 52 -17.45 2.51 2.44
C VAL A 52 -16.15 1.90 2.94
N ALA A 53 -15.59 2.30 4.10
CA ALA A 53 -14.42 1.61 4.66
C ALA A 53 -14.73 0.14 5.01
N ASP A 54 -15.80 -0.12 5.77
CA ASP A 54 -16.24 -1.49 6.09
C ASP A 54 -16.63 -2.29 4.84
N SER A 55 -17.27 -1.65 3.85
CA SER A 55 -17.67 -2.31 2.60
C SER A 55 -16.51 -2.47 1.61
N TYR A 56 -15.49 -1.60 1.60
CA TYR A 56 -14.30 -1.72 0.75
C TYR A 56 -13.40 -2.84 1.25
N ASP A 57 -13.17 -2.92 2.56
CA ASP A 57 -12.39 -4.00 3.15
C ASP A 57 -13.07 -5.34 2.91
N VAL A 58 -14.39 -5.43 3.12
CA VAL A 58 -15.16 -6.64 2.81
C VAL A 58 -15.14 -6.96 1.32
N MET A 59 -15.25 -5.99 0.42
CA MET A 59 -15.26 -6.27 -1.03
C MET A 59 -13.86 -6.65 -1.56
N ASN A 60 -12.77 -6.13 -1.00
CA ASN A 60 -11.40 -6.60 -1.27
C ASN A 60 -11.13 -7.99 -0.63
N ASP A 61 -11.65 -8.26 0.57
CA ASP A 61 -11.52 -9.55 1.25
C ASP A 61 -12.40 -10.66 0.62
N VAL A 62 -13.59 -10.30 0.11
CA VAL A 62 -14.55 -11.21 -0.54
C VAL A 62 -14.18 -11.46 -2.00
N MET A 63 -13.66 -10.48 -2.75
CA MET A 63 -13.14 -10.71 -4.12
C MET A 63 -11.86 -11.54 -4.17
N SER A 64 -11.21 -11.80 -3.03
CA SER A 64 -10.00 -12.60 -2.97
C SER A 64 -10.19 -14.04 -2.49
N CYS A 65 -11.42 -14.48 -2.17
CA CYS A 65 -11.80 -15.89 -1.87
C CYS A 65 -10.72 -16.72 -1.12
N GLY A 66 -10.05 -16.14 -0.11
CA GLY A 66 -8.98 -16.82 0.66
C GLY A 66 -7.60 -16.93 -0.01
N ILE A 67 -7.45 -16.56 -1.29
CA ILE A 67 -6.18 -16.56 -2.03
C ILE A 67 -5.29 -15.37 -1.60
N HIS A 68 -5.86 -14.30 -1.04
CA HIS A 68 -5.10 -13.16 -0.51
C HIS A 68 -4.06 -13.56 0.55
N ARG A 69 -4.25 -14.67 1.30
CA ARG A 69 -3.27 -15.12 2.29
C ARG A 69 -1.98 -15.59 1.61
N LEU A 70 -2.10 -16.35 0.53
CA LEU A 70 -0.96 -16.87 -0.24
C LEU A 70 -0.17 -15.74 -0.91
N TRP A 71 -0.86 -14.73 -1.45
CA TRP A 71 -0.20 -13.58 -2.08
C TRP A 71 0.45 -12.64 -1.08
N LYS A 72 -0.12 -12.50 0.12
CA LYS A 72 0.47 -11.72 1.20
C LYS A 72 1.70 -12.42 1.80
N ASP A 73 1.70 -13.76 1.86
CA ASP A 73 2.88 -14.54 2.26
C ASP A 73 3.98 -14.48 1.18
N GLU A 74 3.59 -14.50 -0.09
CA GLU A 74 4.52 -14.32 -1.20
C GLU A 74 5.12 -12.91 -1.22
N LEU A 75 4.36 -11.88 -0.84
CA LEU A 75 4.87 -10.52 -0.69
C LEU A 75 5.98 -10.46 0.37
N MET A 76 5.78 -11.07 1.54
CA MET A 76 6.80 -11.12 2.60
C MET A 76 8.02 -11.93 2.17
N LYS A 77 7.85 -13.05 1.48
CA LYS A 77 8.96 -13.84 0.91
C LYS A 77 9.72 -13.07 -0.18
N THR A 78 9.00 -12.32 -1.01
CA THR A 78 9.62 -11.49 -2.06
C THR A 78 10.38 -10.32 -1.46
N LEU A 79 9.80 -9.71 -0.42
CA LEU A 79 10.41 -8.65 0.37
C LEU A 79 11.69 -9.16 1.02
N ASP A 80 11.66 -10.39 1.55
CA ASP A 80 12.76 -11.07 2.23
C ASP A 80 13.45 -10.09 3.21
N PRO A 81 12.69 -9.64 4.24
CA PRO A 81 13.16 -8.61 5.15
C PRO A 81 14.23 -9.18 6.10
N SER A 82 15.29 -8.41 6.30
CA SER A 82 16.27 -8.65 7.36
C SER A 82 15.69 -8.34 8.76
N PRO A 83 16.28 -8.86 9.85
CA PRO A 83 15.82 -8.60 11.21
C PRO A 83 15.77 -7.12 11.62
N ARG A 84 16.55 -6.26 10.97
CA ARG A 84 16.67 -4.81 11.23
C ARG A 84 15.92 -3.93 10.24
N THR A 85 15.12 -4.54 9.35
CA THR A 85 14.47 -3.82 8.26
C THR A 85 13.65 -2.65 8.80
N ARG A 86 13.76 -1.49 8.14
CA ARG A 86 12.85 -0.36 8.35
C ARG A 86 11.91 -0.31 7.17
N LEU A 87 10.67 -0.71 7.40
CA LEU A 87 9.63 -0.78 6.38
C LEU A 87 8.78 0.50 6.39
N LEU A 88 8.55 1.08 5.23
CA LEU A 88 7.53 2.08 4.99
C LEU A 88 6.39 1.45 4.18
N ASP A 89 5.20 1.37 4.76
CA ASP A 89 3.99 0.85 4.12
C ASP A 89 3.05 2.01 3.77
N VAL A 90 2.98 2.36 2.49
CA VAL A 90 2.21 3.50 1.97
C VAL A 90 0.88 3.05 1.41
N ALA A 91 -0.17 3.85 1.66
CA ALA A 91 -1.57 3.50 1.42
C ALA A 91 -1.99 2.22 2.17
N GLY A 92 -1.38 2.01 3.34
CA GLY A 92 -1.53 0.82 4.17
C GLY A 92 -2.39 1.04 5.40
N GLY A 93 -3.35 1.99 5.39
CA GLY A 93 -4.03 2.49 6.58
C GLY A 93 -4.61 1.42 7.52
N THR A 94 -5.10 0.29 6.99
CA THR A 94 -5.67 -0.82 7.79
C THR A 94 -4.61 -1.76 8.38
N GLY A 95 -3.34 -1.57 8.04
CA GLY A 95 -2.17 -2.25 8.58
C GLY A 95 -1.95 -3.68 8.09
N ASP A 96 -2.65 -4.12 7.05
CA ASP A 96 -2.65 -5.51 6.59
C ASP A 96 -1.26 -6.08 6.26
N ILE A 97 -0.44 -5.31 5.53
CA ILE A 97 0.93 -5.69 5.16
C ILE A 97 1.87 -5.47 6.35
N ALA A 98 1.75 -4.32 7.02
CA ALA A 98 2.54 -3.99 8.20
C ALA A 98 2.43 -5.04 9.33
N PHE A 99 1.24 -5.55 9.65
CA PHE A 99 1.05 -6.54 10.71
C PHE A 99 1.70 -7.88 10.36
N ARG A 100 1.68 -8.27 9.09
CA ARG A 100 2.34 -9.48 8.61
C ARG A 100 3.86 -9.35 8.69
N TYR A 101 4.37 -8.18 8.29
CA TYR A 101 5.78 -7.85 8.46
C TYR A 101 6.22 -7.95 9.92
N LEU A 102 5.45 -7.39 10.86
CA LEU A 102 5.77 -7.45 12.29
C LEU A 102 5.81 -8.88 12.82
N ASN A 103 4.84 -9.72 12.44
CA ASN A 103 4.86 -11.14 12.82
C ASN A 103 6.12 -11.84 12.28
N TYR A 104 6.47 -11.58 11.02
CA TYR A 104 7.66 -12.15 10.39
C TYR A 104 8.96 -11.72 11.10
N ILE A 105 9.10 -10.43 11.43
CA ILE A 105 10.25 -9.91 12.20
C ILE A 105 10.29 -10.52 13.60
N SER A 106 9.13 -10.65 14.26
CA SER A 106 9.03 -11.24 15.60
C SER A 106 9.46 -12.71 15.61
N ASP A 107 9.05 -13.50 14.62
CA ASP A 107 9.42 -14.91 14.48
C ASP A 107 10.93 -15.09 14.33
N MET A 108 11.59 -14.15 13.66
CA MET A 108 13.05 -14.10 13.52
C MET A 108 13.76 -13.47 14.73
N LYS A 109 13.03 -13.05 15.78
CA LYS A 109 13.55 -12.30 16.93
C LYS A 109 14.29 -11.01 16.51
N GLY A 110 13.83 -10.37 15.45
CA GLY A 110 14.36 -9.12 14.94
C GLY A 110 13.85 -7.89 15.68
N ASP A 111 14.52 -6.77 15.47
CA ASP A 111 14.21 -5.46 16.02
C ASP A 111 13.70 -4.45 14.97
N GLY A 112 13.33 -4.93 13.78
CA GLY A 112 12.80 -4.15 12.68
C GLY A 112 11.56 -3.33 13.04
N HIS A 113 11.35 -2.26 12.27
CA HIS A 113 10.32 -1.25 12.51
C HIS A 113 9.46 -1.07 11.26
N VAL A 114 8.17 -0.76 11.43
CA VAL A 114 7.28 -0.38 10.34
C VAL A 114 6.64 0.99 10.57
N THR A 115 6.65 1.82 9.54
CA THR A 115 5.88 3.06 9.48
C THR A 115 4.74 2.86 8.49
N ILE A 116 3.51 3.07 8.94
CA ILE A 116 2.30 3.00 8.13
C ILE A 116 1.89 4.41 7.77
N ALA A 117 1.81 4.69 6.47
CA ALA A 117 1.47 5.99 5.92
C ALA A 117 0.19 5.89 5.09
N ASP A 118 -0.77 6.77 5.35
CA ASP A 118 -2.01 6.86 4.57
C ASP A 118 -2.52 8.31 4.55
N ILE A 119 -3.18 8.72 3.48
CA ILE A 119 -3.80 10.04 3.38
C ILE A 119 -5.11 10.11 4.18
N ASN A 120 -5.73 8.97 4.45
CA ASN A 120 -6.99 8.88 5.17
C ASN A 120 -6.77 8.55 6.65
N GLY A 121 -6.84 9.59 7.50
CA GLY A 121 -6.78 9.43 8.95
C GLY A 121 -7.77 8.42 9.53
N SER A 122 -8.96 8.27 8.93
CA SER A 122 -9.96 7.29 9.42
C SER A 122 -9.50 5.84 9.22
N MET A 123 -8.76 5.55 8.14
CA MET A 123 -8.20 4.21 7.92
C MET A 123 -7.07 3.93 8.92
N LEU A 124 -6.22 4.91 9.20
CA LEU A 124 -5.16 4.80 10.22
C LEU A 124 -5.76 4.53 11.61
N GLU A 125 -6.85 5.20 11.98
CA GLU A 125 -7.53 4.94 13.26
C GLU A 125 -8.08 3.51 13.35
N GLU A 126 -8.59 2.95 12.25
CA GLU A 126 -9.03 1.56 12.22
C GLU A 126 -7.85 0.59 12.31
N GLY A 127 -6.76 0.87 11.60
CA GLY A 127 -5.49 0.14 11.72
C GLY A 127 -4.97 0.14 13.16
N LYS A 128 -4.96 1.29 13.85
CA LYS A 128 -4.55 1.40 15.26
C LYS A 128 -5.41 0.53 16.17
N LYS A 129 -6.74 0.56 16.04
CA LYS A 129 -7.64 -0.32 16.83
C LYS A 129 -7.34 -1.79 16.58
N ARG A 130 -7.12 -2.17 15.32
CA ARG A 130 -6.79 -3.55 14.96
C ARG A 130 -5.43 -3.98 15.53
N ALA A 131 -4.43 -3.11 15.49
CA ALA A 131 -3.12 -3.38 16.09
C ALA A 131 -3.21 -3.62 17.60
N LEU A 132 -4.06 -2.85 18.31
CA LEU A 132 -4.34 -3.04 19.73
C LEU A 132 -5.04 -4.38 20.00
N ASN A 133 -6.06 -4.72 19.20
CA ASN A 133 -6.79 -5.98 19.33
C ASN A 133 -5.90 -7.21 19.09
N LEU A 134 -4.96 -7.11 18.16
CA LEU A 134 -3.97 -8.14 17.85
C LEU A 134 -2.79 -8.17 18.85
N LYS A 135 -2.76 -7.26 19.83
CA LYS A 135 -1.69 -7.13 20.84
C LYS A 135 -0.29 -7.00 20.21
N LEU A 136 -0.20 -6.30 19.08
CA LEU A 136 1.07 -6.06 18.42
C LEU A 136 1.95 -5.13 19.26
N ASN A 137 3.27 -5.30 19.17
CA ASN A 137 4.21 -4.42 19.85
C ASN A 137 4.14 -3.01 19.25
N GLN A 138 3.56 -2.08 20.00
CA GLN A 138 3.36 -0.70 19.55
C GLN A 138 4.68 0.05 19.37
N ASP A 139 5.75 -0.36 20.04
CA ASP A 139 7.07 0.27 19.89
C ASP A 139 7.71 0.01 18.52
N LYS A 140 7.20 -0.98 17.78
CA LYS A 140 7.68 -1.35 16.44
C LYS A 140 6.83 -0.77 15.31
N VAL A 141 5.81 0.03 15.64
CA VAL A 141 4.85 0.58 14.67
C VAL A 141 4.76 2.08 14.83
N SER A 142 4.83 2.80 13.72
CA SER A 142 4.51 4.23 13.67
C SER A 142 3.42 4.46 12.64
N TRP A 143 2.55 5.44 12.91
CA TRP A 143 1.43 5.80 12.05
C TRP A 143 1.60 7.25 11.63
N VAL A 144 1.49 7.53 10.34
CA VAL A 144 1.66 8.87 9.77
C VAL A 144 0.53 9.15 8.80
N GLU A 145 -0.17 10.25 9.01
CA GLU A 145 -1.14 10.75 8.03
C GLU A 145 -0.40 11.65 7.04
N CYS A 146 -0.26 11.20 5.79
CA CYS A 146 0.44 11.96 4.75
C CYS A 146 0.04 11.55 3.34
N ASP A 147 0.31 12.44 2.38
CA ASP A 147 0.19 12.15 0.96
C ASP A 147 1.40 11.31 0.48
N ALA A 148 1.13 10.26 -0.29
CA ALA A 148 2.16 9.43 -0.91
C ALA A 148 3.04 10.22 -1.92
N GLU A 149 2.50 11.30 -2.49
CA GLU A 149 3.22 12.18 -3.41
C GLU A 149 4.18 13.16 -2.69
N ASN A 150 4.09 13.28 -1.36
CA ASN A 150 4.92 14.17 -0.56
C ASN A 150 5.09 13.62 0.86
N LEU A 151 6.06 12.73 1.03
CA LEU A 151 6.29 12.01 2.28
C LEU A 151 7.07 12.90 3.26
N PRO A 152 6.62 13.05 4.52
CA PRO A 152 7.34 13.82 5.55
C PRO A 152 8.60 13.09 6.06
N MET A 153 8.94 11.95 5.48
CA MET A 153 10.08 11.13 5.84
C MET A 153 11.37 11.70 5.26
N GLU A 154 12.45 11.56 6.02
CA GLU A 154 13.79 11.92 5.57
C GLU A 154 14.27 11.00 4.44
N SER A 155 15.19 11.50 3.62
CA SER A 155 15.80 10.73 2.54
C SER A 155 16.67 9.59 3.10
N ASP A 156 16.81 8.49 2.35
CA ASP A 156 17.64 7.33 2.71
C ASP A 156 17.36 6.75 4.12
N SER A 157 16.11 6.80 4.59
CA SER A 157 15.74 6.44 5.96
C SER A 157 15.11 5.05 6.11
N TYR A 158 14.67 4.44 4.99
CA TYR A 158 14.00 3.14 4.97
C TYR A 158 14.75 2.12 4.11
N SER A 159 14.77 0.87 4.57
CA SER A 159 15.35 -0.27 3.84
C SER A 159 14.35 -0.93 2.89
N ALA A 160 13.06 -0.73 3.15
CA ALA A 160 11.98 -1.32 2.38
C ALA A 160 10.80 -0.36 2.25
N TYR A 161 10.18 -0.38 1.08
CA TYR A 161 8.97 0.37 0.76
C TYR A 161 7.94 -0.57 0.17
N THR A 162 6.73 -0.57 0.71
CA THR A 162 5.59 -1.32 0.19
C THR A 162 4.43 -0.37 -0.14
N ILE A 163 3.75 -0.66 -1.24
CA ILE A 163 2.46 -0.06 -1.57
C ILE A 163 1.58 -1.13 -2.20
N ALA A 164 0.41 -1.40 -1.59
CA ALA A 164 -0.49 -2.46 -2.00
C ALA A 164 -1.87 -1.92 -2.32
N PHE A 165 -2.34 -2.13 -3.56
CA PHE A 165 -3.65 -1.71 -4.09
C PHE A 165 -3.97 -0.20 -3.98
N GLY A 166 -3.00 0.62 -3.60
CA GLY A 166 -3.15 2.06 -3.41
C GLY A 166 -2.59 2.91 -4.55
N ILE A 167 -1.58 2.41 -5.28
CA ILE A 167 -0.84 3.23 -6.25
C ILE A 167 -1.70 3.72 -7.42
N ARG A 168 -2.77 2.99 -7.76
CA ARG A 168 -3.71 3.41 -8.82
C ARG A 168 -4.59 4.61 -8.45
N ASN A 169 -4.71 4.91 -7.16
CA ASN A 169 -5.56 5.98 -6.65
C ASN A 169 -4.79 7.29 -6.43
N VAL A 170 -3.48 7.30 -6.66
CA VAL A 170 -2.65 8.50 -6.56
C VAL A 170 -2.77 9.32 -7.84
N THR A 171 -2.59 10.62 -7.75
CA THR A 171 -2.77 11.54 -8.89
C THR A 171 -1.58 11.44 -9.84
N HIS A 172 -0.37 11.37 -9.27
CA HIS A 172 0.90 11.35 -9.99
C HIS A 172 1.76 10.17 -9.53
N ILE A 173 1.70 9.06 -10.28
CA ILE A 173 2.47 7.85 -9.97
C ILE A 173 3.99 8.12 -10.02
N ASP A 174 4.43 8.96 -10.95
CA ASP A 174 5.81 9.42 -11.09
C ASP A 174 6.34 10.05 -9.80
N LYS A 175 5.57 10.96 -9.18
CA LYS A 175 5.97 11.57 -7.90
C LYS A 175 6.06 10.57 -6.77
N VAL A 176 5.14 9.61 -6.70
CA VAL A 176 5.19 8.53 -5.70
C VAL A 176 6.43 7.66 -5.88
N LEU A 177 6.83 7.38 -7.12
CA LEU A 177 8.06 6.63 -7.40
C LEU A 177 9.32 7.45 -7.06
N ASP A 178 9.31 8.76 -7.31
CA ASP A 178 10.40 9.66 -6.91
C ASP A 178 10.52 9.76 -5.39
N GLU A 179 9.40 9.89 -4.68
CA GLU A 179 9.38 9.89 -3.21
C GLU A 179 9.82 8.54 -2.64
N ALA A 180 9.35 7.43 -3.22
CA ALA A 180 9.81 6.10 -2.84
C ALA A 180 11.32 5.92 -3.06
N TYR A 181 11.87 6.45 -4.17
CA TYR A 181 13.31 6.46 -4.42
C TYR A 181 14.07 7.31 -3.40
N ARG A 182 13.52 8.48 -3.04
CA ARG A 182 14.14 9.43 -2.12
C ARG A 182 14.25 8.84 -0.71
N VAL A 183 13.19 8.24 -0.19
CA VAL A 183 13.13 7.72 1.19
C VAL A 183 13.86 6.39 1.37
N LEU A 184 14.08 5.65 0.29
CA LEU A 184 14.81 4.37 0.32
C LEU A 184 16.32 4.60 0.37
N GLU A 185 16.99 3.89 1.28
CA GLU A 185 18.45 3.84 1.37
C GLU A 185 19.08 3.15 0.14
N PRO A 186 20.40 3.33 -0.13
CA PRO A 186 21.08 2.55 -1.15
C PRO A 186 20.93 1.04 -0.92
N GLY A 187 20.39 0.32 -1.91
CA GLY A 187 20.12 -1.12 -1.78
C GLY A 187 18.75 -1.45 -1.18
N GLY A 188 17.96 -0.43 -0.82
CA GLY A 188 16.59 -0.57 -0.37
C GLY A 188 15.68 -1.20 -1.42
N ARG A 189 14.62 -1.87 -0.94
CA ARG A 189 13.70 -2.65 -1.78
C ARG A 189 12.37 -1.94 -1.93
N PHE A 190 11.93 -1.72 -3.16
CA PHE A 190 10.59 -1.24 -3.47
C PHE A 190 9.72 -2.40 -3.96
N LEU A 191 8.56 -2.58 -3.33
CA LEU A 191 7.56 -3.56 -3.71
C LEU A 191 6.21 -2.87 -3.92
N CYS A 192 5.68 -3.03 -5.12
CA CYS A 192 4.33 -2.60 -5.47
C CYS A 192 3.49 -3.83 -5.77
N LEU A 193 2.37 -3.97 -5.05
CA LEU A 193 1.35 -4.97 -5.31
C LEU A 193 0.13 -4.27 -5.92
N GLU A 194 -0.16 -4.54 -7.18
CA GLU A 194 -1.31 -3.98 -7.87
C GLU A 194 -1.88 -4.98 -8.87
N PHE A 195 -3.16 -4.80 -9.22
CA PHE A 195 -3.77 -5.56 -10.30
C PHE A 195 -3.16 -5.13 -11.64
N SER A 196 -2.68 -6.09 -12.43
CA SER A 196 -2.18 -5.82 -13.77
C SER A 196 -3.09 -6.45 -14.82
N GLN A 197 -3.05 -5.88 -16.03
CA GLN A 197 -3.73 -6.47 -17.17
C GLN A 197 -3.13 -7.85 -17.47
N VAL A 198 -4.00 -8.87 -17.54
CA VAL A 198 -3.61 -10.19 -18.01
C VAL A 198 -3.25 -10.04 -19.47
N ASN A 199 -1.98 -10.26 -19.84
CA ASN A 199 -1.57 -10.28 -21.24
C ASN A 199 -2.05 -11.61 -21.85
N PRO A 200 -3.08 -11.64 -22.72
CA PRO A 200 -3.63 -12.88 -23.24
C PRO A 200 -2.79 -13.32 -24.45
N THR A 201 -1.50 -13.56 -24.27
CA THR A 201 -0.66 -14.11 -25.36
C THR A 201 -0.98 -15.60 -25.61
N ALA A 202 -1.74 -16.25 -24.72
CA ALA A 202 -2.17 -17.65 -24.85
C ALA A 202 -3.57 -17.83 -25.49
N LEU A 203 -4.26 -16.76 -25.87
CA LEU A 203 -5.62 -16.80 -26.45
C LEU A 203 -5.71 -15.96 -27.74
N ARG A 204 -4.75 -16.17 -28.64
CA ARG A 204 -4.93 -15.90 -30.07
C ARG A 204 -4.85 -17.23 -30.80
N TRP A 205 -6.03 -17.82 -31.04
CA TRP A 205 -6.23 -18.89 -32.02
C TRP A 205 -6.84 -18.27 -33.26
#